data_AF-A0A1Z8VSN9-F1
#
_entry.id   AF-A0A1Z8VSN9-F1
#
_cell.length_a   1.000
_cell.length_b   1.000
_cell.length_c   1.000
_cell.angle_alpha   90.00
_cell.angle_beta   90.00
_cell.angle_gamma   90.00
#
_symmetry.space_group_name_H-M   'P 1'
#
loop_
_entity.id
_entity.type
_entity.pdbx_description
1 polymer ?
#
loop_
_entity_poly.entity_id
_entity_poly.type
_entity_poly.pdbx_seq_one_letter_code
_entity_poly.pdbx_strand_id
1 'polypeptide(L)'
;MAGGIELSMSNIMQLMSALTPILISFFMLMLSFMNQNVKGIVFIAGALLATFLNIPIKNVIKSEREVSASTTCNLIDVPFLNRYNSPADSSLFIMFTFAYLFLPMRFNDQMNYAVISALLSMYAIDSMTRVNNNCTTTGGAVLGGLVGFVFGALWYTMFHAVGSDNLLYFEEVNSNAVRCERPSTQTFKCSVYKGGKLISESIA
;
A
#
# COMPACT_ATOMS: atom_id res chain seq x y z
N MET A 1 28.69 -21.90 -6.25
CA MET A 1 28.91 -21.69 -4.80
C MET A 1 27.65 -21.01 -4.28
N ALA A 2 26.92 -21.67 -3.37
CA ALA A 2 25.66 -21.13 -2.86
C ALA A 2 25.96 -19.90 -1.99
N GLY A 3 25.78 -18.70 -2.55
CA GLY A 3 25.95 -17.44 -1.84
C GLY A 3 24.74 -17.18 -0.97
N GLY A 4 24.86 -17.44 0.33
CA GLY A 4 23.90 -16.94 1.31
C GLY A 4 24.00 -15.41 1.38
N ILE A 5 22.85 -14.73 1.46
CA ILE A 5 22.80 -13.31 1.76
C ILE A 5 23.26 -13.12 3.21
N GLU A 6 24.40 -12.48 3.43
CA GLU A 6 24.77 -12.06 4.79
C GLU A 6 23.72 -11.06 5.29
N LEU A 7 23.11 -11.35 6.44
CA LEU A 7 22.10 -10.48 7.05
C LEU A 7 22.77 -9.26 7.69
N SER A 8 23.19 -8.31 6.86
CA SER A 8 23.55 -6.97 7.29
C SER A 8 22.32 -6.06 7.30
N MET A 9 22.34 -5.00 8.12
CA MET A 9 21.23 -4.03 8.16
C MET A 9 20.94 -3.43 6.76
N SER A 10 22.00 -3.18 5.98
CA SER A 10 21.88 -2.73 4.59
C SER A 10 21.17 -3.75 3.71
N ASN A 11 21.52 -5.04 3.83
CA ASN A 11 20.92 -6.10 3.01
C ASN A 11 19.45 -6.35 3.38
N ILE A 12 19.08 -6.19 4.66
CA ILE A 12 17.69 -6.26 5.11
C ILE A 12 16.88 -5.08 4.53
N MET A 13 17.40 -3.86 4.60
CA MET A 13 16.73 -2.68 4.03
C MET A 13 16.56 -2.79 2.50
N GLN A 14 17.56 -3.32 1.81
CA GLN A 14 17.50 -3.64 0.38
C GLN A 14 16.44 -4.66 0.05
N LEU A 15 16.36 -5.75 0.82
CA LEU A 15 15.34 -6.76 0.64
C LEU A 15 13.93 -6.18 0.87
N MET A 16 13.75 -5.38 1.92
CA MET A 16 12.46 -4.74 2.20
C MET A 16 12.04 -3.80 1.06
N SER A 17 12.95 -2.94 0.57
CA SER A 17 12.69 -2.04 -0.56
C SER A 17 12.34 -2.82 -1.84
N ALA A 18 13.06 -3.91 -2.14
CA ALA A 18 12.80 -4.74 -3.31
C ALA A 18 11.45 -5.47 -3.24
N LEU A 19 11.05 -5.92 -2.05
CA LEU A 19 9.80 -6.65 -1.82
C LEU A 19 8.60 -5.75 -1.54
N THR A 20 8.79 -4.45 -1.30
CA THR A 20 7.71 -3.52 -0.91
C THR A 20 6.52 -3.55 -1.89
N PRO A 21 6.70 -3.43 -3.22
CA PRO A 21 5.58 -3.47 -4.16
C PRO A 21 4.80 -4.79 -4.11
N ILE A 22 5.51 -5.91 -3.91
CA ILE A 22 4.93 -7.25 -3.80
C ILE A 22 4.12 -7.35 -2.50
N LEU A 23 4.68 -6.91 -1.38
CA LEU A 23 4.05 -6.97 -0.07
C LEU A 23 2.77 -6.13 -0.02
N ILE A 24 2.81 -4.90 -0.55
CA ILE A 24 1.63 -4.03 -0.63
C ILE A 24 0.56 -4.66 -1.52
N SER A 25 0.93 -5.14 -2.71
CA SER A 25 -0.02 -5.78 -3.64
C SER A 25 -0.68 -7.01 -3.02
N PHE A 26 0.13 -7.86 -2.36
CA PHE A 26 -0.36 -9.03 -1.66
C PHE A 26 -1.32 -8.66 -0.53
N PHE A 27 -0.97 -7.68 0.30
CA PHE A 27 -1.83 -7.21 1.39
C PHE A 27 -3.18 -6.70 0.87
N MET A 28 -3.16 -5.89 -0.18
CA MET A 28 -4.38 -5.35 -0.79
C MET A 28 -5.26 -6.47 -1.37
N LEU A 29 -4.66 -7.42 -2.11
CA LEU A 29 -5.39 -8.59 -2.62
C LEU A 29 -5.99 -9.46 -1.51
N MET A 30 -5.22 -9.72 -0.45
CA MET A 30 -5.70 -10.51 0.68
C MET A 30 -6.88 -9.83 1.39
N LEU A 31 -6.83 -8.51 1.59
CA LEU A 31 -7.97 -7.75 2.11
C LEU A 31 -9.19 -7.89 1.20
N SER A 32 -8.99 -7.83 -0.12
CA SER A 32 -10.06 -7.99 -1.11
C SER A 32 -10.70 -9.38 -1.04
N PHE A 33 -9.87 -10.42 -0.93
CA PHE A 33 -10.29 -11.81 -0.86
C PHE A 33 -11.02 -12.13 0.46
N MET A 34 -10.48 -11.68 1.60
CA MET A 34 -11.11 -11.86 2.92
C MET A 34 -12.46 -11.14 3.02
N ASN A 35 -12.57 -9.95 2.41
CA ASN A 35 -13.80 -9.15 2.41
C ASN A 35 -14.69 -9.45 1.20
N GLN A 36 -14.38 -10.48 0.39
CA GLN A 36 -15.13 -10.90 -0.79
C GLN A 36 -15.50 -9.75 -1.75
N ASN A 37 -14.60 -8.80 -1.93
CA ASN A 37 -14.79 -7.65 -2.82
C ASN A 37 -13.69 -7.62 -3.89
N VAL A 38 -13.82 -6.70 -4.85
CA VAL A 38 -12.88 -6.55 -5.97
C VAL A 38 -11.94 -5.35 -5.81
N LYS A 39 -11.94 -4.69 -4.65
CA LYS A 39 -11.20 -3.43 -4.41
C LYS A 39 -9.69 -3.60 -4.62
N GLY A 40 -9.13 -4.76 -4.25
CA GLY A 40 -7.71 -5.07 -4.44
C GLY A 40 -7.35 -5.25 -5.92
N ILE A 41 -8.27 -5.77 -6.73
CA ILE A 41 -8.08 -5.91 -8.18
C ILE A 41 -8.11 -4.52 -8.84
N VAL A 42 -9.04 -3.66 -8.43
CA VAL A 42 -9.13 -2.27 -8.92
C VAL A 42 -7.87 -1.47 -8.58
N PHE A 43 -7.34 -1.65 -7.37
CA PHE A 43 -6.05 -1.09 -6.97
C PHE A 43 -4.90 -1.57 -7.88
N ILE A 44 -4.77 -2.88 -8.10
CA ILE A 44 -3.70 -3.43 -8.95
C ILE A 44 -3.81 -2.93 -10.40
N ALA A 45 -5.02 -2.87 -10.95
CA ALA A 45 -5.25 -2.36 -12.29
C ALA A 45 -4.75 -0.91 -12.43
N GLY A 46 -5.07 -0.05 -11.45
CA GLY A 46 -4.58 1.32 -11.42
C GLY A 46 -3.07 1.41 -11.27
N ALA A 47 -2.48 0.61 -10.38
CA ALA A 47 -1.04 0.61 -10.14
C ALA A 47 -0.25 0.11 -11.38
N LEU A 48 -0.73 -0.93 -12.06
CA LEU A 48 -0.14 -1.43 -13.31
C LEU A 48 -0.29 -0.42 -14.45
N LEU A 49 -1.42 0.27 -14.53
CA LEU A 49 -1.61 1.34 -15.50
C LEU A 49 -0.63 2.49 -15.22
N ALA A 50 -0.45 2.88 -13.96
CA ALA A 50 0.48 3.94 -13.56
C ALA A 50 1.94 3.60 -13.92
N THR A 51 2.38 2.36 -13.70
CA THR A 51 3.73 1.92 -14.09
C THR A 51 3.89 1.85 -15.61
N PHE A 52 2.86 1.41 -16.34
CA PHE A 52 2.85 1.44 -17.80
C PHE A 52 2.96 2.87 -18.35
N LEU A 53 2.19 3.81 -17.79
CA LEU A 53 2.23 5.23 -18.14
C LEU A 53 3.54 5.92 -17.72
N ASN A 54 4.32 5.33 -16.81
CA ASN A 54 5.65 5.83 -16.47
C ASN A 54 6.69 5.60 -17.58
N ILE A 55 6.52 4.56 -18.41
CA ILE A 55 7.44 4.22 -19.50
C ILE A 55 7.66 5.39 -20.47
N PRO A 56 6.62 6.05 -21.03
CA PRO A 56 6.83 7.21 -21.89
C PRO A 56 7.48 8.39 -21.13
N ILE A 57 7.17 8.59 -19.84
CA ILE A 57 7.79 9.66 -19.03
C ILE A 57 9.29 9.45 -18.89
N LYS A 58 9.71 8.21 -18.62
CA LYS A 58 11.12 7.81 -18.60
C LYS A 58 11.83 8.09 -19.92
N ASN A 59 11.16 7.82 -21.04
CA ASN A 59 11.69 8.08 -22.39
C ASN A 59 11.84 9.58 -22.71
N VAL A 60 11.09 10.45 -22.03
CA VAL A 60 11.25 11.92 -22.14
C VAL A 60 12.43 12.39 -21.30
N ILE A 61 12.57 11.90 -20.07
CA ILE A 61 13.63 12.31 -19.14
C ILE A 61 15.00 11.76 -19.56
N LYS A 62 15.05 10.53 -20.09
CA LYS A 62 16.26 9.88 -20.60
C LYS A 62 17.42 9.81 -19.60
N SER A 63 17.12 9.70 -18.31
CA SER A 63 18.12 9.46 -17.28
C SER A 63 18.59 8.01 -17.35
N GLU A 64 19.82 7.80 -17.85
CA GLU A 64 20.39 6.46 -18.00
C GLU A 64 20.71 5.81 -16.66
N ARG A 65 20.73 4.47 -16.66
CA ARG A 65 21.09 3.68 -15.49
C ARG A 65 22.60 3.71 -15.28
N GLU A 66 23.02 3.91 -14.03
CA GLU A 66 24.41 3.81 -13.61
C GLU A 66 24.96 2.39 -13.79
N VAL A 67 26.19 2.28 -14.29
CA VAL A 67 26.87 0.98 -14.49
C VAL A 67 27.17 0.29 -13.15
N SER A 68 27.32 1.08 -12.08
CA SER A 68 27.54 0.63 -10.71
C SER A 68 26.25 0.28 -9.95
N ALA A 69 25.09 0.26 -10.61
CA ALA A 69 23.82 -0.07 -9.99
C ALA A 69 23.79 -1.52 -9.48
N SER A 70 23.32 -1.71 -8.25
CA SER A 70 23.18 -3.05 -7.65
C SER A 70 22.28 -3.97 -8.50
N THR A 71 22.58 -5.27 -8.49
CA THR A 71 21.74 -6.30 -9.13
C THR A 71 20.34 -6.35 -8.50
N THR A 72 20.21 -5.96 -7.24
CA THR A 72 18.93 -5.96 -6.50
C THR A 72 17.97 -4.84 -6.96
N CYS A 73 18.43 -3.87 -7.75
CA CYS A 73 17.60 -2.74 -8.20
C CYS A 73 16.38 -3.18 -9.04
N ASN A 74 16.54 -4.25 -9.82
CA ASN A 74 15.52 -4.80 -10.69
C ASN A 74 15.39 -6.29 -10.43
N LEU A 75 14.25 -6.70 -9.83
CA LEU A 75 13.93 -8.11 -9.64
C LEU A 75 13.61 -8.81 -10.98
N ILE A 76 13.17 -8.04 -11.97
CA ILE A 76 12.84 -8.51 -13.32
C ILE A 76 13.69 -7.71 -14.30
N ASP A 77 14.59 -8.38 -15.02
CA ASP A 77 15.43 -7.72 -16.01
C ASP A 77 14.77 -7.74 -17.39
N VAL A 78 14.21 -6.61 -17.82
CA VAL A 78 13.53 -6.46 -19.10
C VAL A 78 14.19 -5.31 -19.88
N PRO A 79 14.84 -5.60 -21.03
CA PRO A 79 15.75 -4.65 -21.68
C PRO A 79 15.09 -3.34 -22.15
N PHE A 80 13.80 -3.36 -22.46
CA PHE A 80 13.05 -2.16 -22.88
C PHE A 80 12.50 -1.33 -21.72
N LEU A 81 12.39 -1.89 -20.50
CA LEU A 81 11.90 -1.18 -19.32
C LEU A 81 13.03 -0.62 -18.45
N ASN A 82 14.21 -1.24 -18.51
CA ASN A 82 15.32 -0.99 -17.58
C ASN A 82 16.40 -0.05 -18.10
N ARG A 83 16.23 0.54 -19.29
CA ARG A 83 17.19 1.48 -19.88
C ARG A 83 17.35 2.77 -19.07
N TYR A 84 16.24 3.26 -18.50
CA TYR A 84 16.20 4.52 -17.77
C TYR A 84 15.79 4.33 -16.31
N ASN A 85 16.41 5.08 -15.40
CA ASN A 85 16.24 4.95 -13.96
C ASN A 85 15.35 6.03 -13.31
N SER A 86 14.85 6.99 -14.10
CA SER A 86 14.01 8.12 -13.63
C SER A 86 12.82 8.35 -14.57
N PRO A 87 11.59 8.49 -14.05
CA PRO A 87 11.22 8.45 -12.64
C PRO A 87 11.26 7.03 -12.07
N ALA A 88 11.60 6.86 -10.79
CA ALA A 88 11.73 5.54 -10.17
C ALA A 88 10.36 4.84 -10.01
N ASP A 89 10.24 3.60 -10.48
CA ASP A 89 8.95 2.87 -10.49
C ASP A 89 8.49 2.47 -9.09
N SER A 90 9.40 2.08 -8.20
CA SER A 90 9.05 1.73 -6.82
C SER A 90 8.50 2.93 -6.06
N SER A 91 9.17 4.08 -6.19
CA SER A 91 8.76 5.36 -5.64
C SER A 91 7.38 5.76 -6.15
N LEU A 92 7.14 5.58 -7.46
CA LEU A 92 5.84 5.78 -8.09
C LEU A 92 4.78 4.85 -7.50
N PHE A 93 5.05 3.55 -7.40
CA PHE A 93 4.11 2.56 -6.88
C PHE A 93 3.72 2.85 -5.42
N ILE A 94 4.68 3.16 -4.56
CA ILE A 94 4.43 3.46 -3.15
C ILE A 94 3.61 4.75 -3.03
N MET A 95 3.97 5.81 -3.75
CA MET A 95 3.24 7.09 -3.68
C MET A 95 1.87 7.05 -4.37
N PHE A 96 1.71 6.22 -5.40
CA PHE A 96 0.40 5.88 -5.96
C PHE A 96 -0.48 5.25 -4.89
N THR A 97 0.04 4.24 -4.18
CA THR A 97 -0.67 3.57 -3.08
C THR A 97 -1.03 4.56 -1.97
N PHE A 98 -0.08 5.43 -1.60
CA PHE A 98 -0.31 6.47 -0.61
C PHE A 98 -1.46 7.39 -1.04
N ALA A 99 -1.42 7.98 -2.23
CA ALA A 99 -2.48 8.87 -2.70
C ALA A 99 -3.84 8.15 -2.81
N TYR A 100 -3.84 6.92 -3.35
CA TYR A 100 -5.02 6.09 -3.52
C TYR A 100 -5.75 5.79 -2.20
N LEU A 101 -5.00 5.62 -1.10
CA LEU A 101 -5.59 5.39 0.23
C LEU A 101 -5.83 6.69 0.99
N PHE A 102 -4.93 7.65 0.88
CA PHE A 102 -4.96 8.90 1.63
C PHE A 102 -6.16 9.78 1.26
N LEU A 103 -6.47 9.91 -0.03
CA LEU A 103 -7.56 10.76 -0.49
C LEU A 103 -8.93 10.32 0.03
N PRO A 104 -9.39 9.07 -0.17
CA PRO A 104 -10.67 8.64 0.39
C PRO A 104 -10.69 8.74 1.92
N MET A 105 -9.59 8.42 2.61
CA MET A 105 -9.50 8.60 4.07
C MET A 105 -9.68 10.07 4.49
N ARG A 106 -9.17 11.01 3.69
CA ARG A 106 -9.28 12.45 3.98
C ARG A 106 -10.67 13.00 3.69
N PHE A 107 -11.30 12.58 2.59
CA PHE A 107 -12.64 13.03 2.19
C PHE A 107 -13.75 12.42 3.05
N ASN A 108 -13.53 11.21 3.59
CA ASN A 108 -14.48 10.54 4.47
C ASN A 108 -14.19 10.77 5.97
N ASP A 109 -13.21 11.63 6.32
CA ASP A 109 -12.76 11.89 7.70
C ASP A 109 -12.40 10.63 8.52
N GLN A 110 -11.96 9.56 7.86
CA GLN A 110 -11.54 8.28 8.46
C GLN A 110 -10.02 8.09 8.43
N MET A 111 -9.30 9.11 8.92
CA MET A 111 -7.84 9.14 8.85
C MET A 111 -7.19 8.05 9.72
N ASN A 112 -6.52 7.09 9.07
CA ASN A 112 -5.68 6.11 9.73
C ASN A 112 -4.20 6.53 9.67
N TYR A 113 -3.75 7.22 10.72
CA TYR A 113 -2.37 7.71 10.82
C TYR A 113 -1.32 6.59 10.83
N ALA A 114 -1.67 5.38 11.31
CA ALA A 114 -0.75 4.25 11.28
C ALA A 114 -0.44 3.83 9.83
N VAL A 115 -1.46 3.69 8.97
CA VAL A 115 -1.27 3.37 7.55
C VAL A 115 -0.48 4.45 6.82
N ILE A 116 -0.81 5.72 7.06
CA ILE A 116 -0.10 6.86 6.46
C ILE A 116 1.37 6.86 6.86
N SER A 117 1.67 6.72 8.15
CA SER A 117 3.04 6.70 8.65
C SER A 117 3.83 5.50 8.11
N ALA A 118 3.19 4.34 7.95
CA ALA A 118 3.81 3.15 7.36
C ALA A 118 4.17 3.36 5.88
N LEU A 119 3.27 3.92 5.06
CA LEU A 119 3.54 4.16 3.64
C LEU A 119 4.63 5.23 3.42
N LEU A 120 4.61 6.31 4.22
CA LEU A 120 5.64 7.34 4.14
C LEU A 120 7.02 6.84 4.60
N SER A 121 7.07 6.02 5.64
CA SER A 121 8.33 5.41 6.07
C SER A 121 8.86 4.39 5.06
N MET A 122 7.99 3.57 4.45
CA MET A 122 8.35 2.69 3.34
C MET A 122 8.89 3.49 2.14
N TYR A 123 8.26 4.60 1.77
CA TYR A 123 8.74 5.48 0.69
C TYR A 123 10.13 6.05 1.00
N ALA A 124 10.36 6.48 2.23
CA ALA A 124 11.65 7.02 2.66
C ALA A 124 12.75 5.94 2.60
N ILE A 125 12.48 4.75 3.16
CA ILE A 125 13.43 3.62 3.16
C ILE A 125 13.73 3.17 1.73
N ASP A 126 12.70 3.04 0.88
CA ASP A 126 12.87 2.67 -0.53
C ASP A 126 13.74 3.69 -1.27
N SER A 127 13.43 4.98 -1.15
CA SER A 127 14.16 6.06 -1.81
C SER A 127 15.62 6.11 -1.36
N MET A 128 15.88 6.06 -0.05
CA MET A 128 17.24 6.06 0.49
C MET A 128 18.03 4.86 -0.01
N THR A 129 17.44 3.67 0.07
CA THR A 129 18.09 2.42 -0.32
C THR A 129 18.40 2.41 -1.82
N ARG A 130 17.48 2.90 -2.66
CA ARG A 130 17.67 2.94 -4.11
C ARG A 130 18.69 3.99 -4.55
N VAL A 131 18.73 5.14 -3.89
CA VAL A 131 19.75 6.16 -4.15
C VAL A 131 21.13 5.64 -3.72
N ASN A 132 21.24 5.04 -2.53
CA ASN A 132 22.52 4.51 -2.04
C ASN A 132 23.07 3.35 -2.88
N ASN A 133 22.19 2.58 -3.53
CA ASN A 133 22.58 1.47 -4.41
C ASN A 133 22.66 1.87 -5.89
N ASN A 134 22.64 3.17 -6.20
CA ASN A 134 22.68 3.72 -7.56
C ASN A 134 21.57 3.18 -8.49
N CYS A 135 20.46 2.71 -7.90
CA CYS A 135 19.30 2.23 -8.66
C CYS A 135 18.55 3.39 -9.33
N THR A 136 18.59 4.57 -8.71
CA THR A 136 18.00 5.81 -9.20
C THR A 136 18.72 7.01 -8.60
N THR A 137 18.52 8.20 -9.16
CA THR A 137 19.02 9.45 -8.58
C THR A 137 18.04 9.97 -7.54
N THR A 138 18.48 10.86 -6.65
CA THR A 138 17.57 11.54 -5.71
C THR A 138 16.43 12.24 -6.44
N GLY A 139 16.73 12.89 -7.58
CA GLY A 139 15.72 13.48 -8.45
C GLY A 139 14.75 12.44 -9.02
N GLY A 140 15.24 11.25 -9.41
CA GLY A 140 14.41 10.16 -9.90
C GLY A 140 13.47 9.58 -8.85
N ALA A 141 13.90 9.48 -7.59
CA ALA A 141 13.04 9.06 -6.48
C ALA A 141 11.93 10.09 -6.16
N VAL A 142 12.28 11.38 -6.14
CA VAL A 142 11.32 12.48 -5.93
C VAL A 142 10.32 12.58 -7.07
N LEU A 143 10.80 12.58 -8.32
CA LEU A 143 9.93 12.59 -9.50
C LEU A 143 9.03 11.36 -9.56
N GLY A 144 9.57 10.18 -9.22
CA GLY A 144 8.77 8.96 -9.12
C GLY A 144 7.64 9.12 -8.11
N GLY A 145 7.96 9.66 -6.92
CA GLY A 145 6.97 9.94 -5.90
C GLY A 145 5.89 10.94 -6.32
N LEU A 146 6.28 12.03 -7.00
CA LEU A 146 5.33 13.04 -7.50
C LEU A 146 4.41 12.46 -8.58
N VAL A 147 4.96 11.75 -9.56
CA VAL A 147 4.19 11.10 -10.63
C VAL A 147 3.25 10.05 -10.03
N GLY A 148 3.72 9.25 -9.08
CA GLY A 148 2.91 8.28 -8.35
C GLY A 148 1.74 8.93 -7.62
N PHE A 149 2.00 10.00 -6.87
CA PHE A 149 0.95 10.74 -6.17
C PHE A 149 -0.11 11.28 -7.13
N VAL A 150 0.32 11.89 -8.24
CA VAL A 150 -0.60 12.42 -9.26
C VAL A 150 -1.43 11.30 -9.89
N PHE A 151 -0.83 10.19 -10.28
CA PHE A 151 -1.58 9.07 -10.86
C PHE A 151 -2.51 8.39 -9.86
N GLY A 152 -2.12 8.26 -8.59
CA GLY A 152 -3.00 7.75 -7.54
C GLY A 152 -4.19 8.68 -7.27
N ALA A 153 -3.94 10.00 -7.29
CA ALA A 153 -4.99 11.00 -7.15
C ALA A 153 -5.95 11.01 -8.34
N LEU A 154 -5.43 10.97 -9.57
CA LEU A 154 -6.25 10.85 -10.78
C LEU A 154 -7.09 9.57 -10.75
N TRP A 155 -6.50 8.44 -10.35
CA TRP A 155 -7.24 7.19 -10.25
C TRP A 155 -8.39 7.28 -9.26
N TYR A 156 -8.15 7.76 -8.03
CA TYR A 156 -9.20 7.97 -7.03
C TYR A 156 -10.30 8.92 -7.56
N THR A 157 -9.91 10.10 -8.05
CA THR A 157 -10.87 11.12 -8.49
C THR A 157 -11.71 10.68 -9.69
N MET A 158 -11.17 9.84 -10.60
CA MET A 158 -11.97 9.28 -11.68
C MET A 158 -13.08 8.36 -11.17
N PHE A 159 -12.81 7.47 -10.23
CA PHE A 159 -13.84 6.60 -9.64
C PHE A 159 -14.87 7.40 -8.84
N HIS A 160 -14.40 8.42 -8.11
CA HIS A 160 -15.27 9.32 -7.36
C HIS A 160 -16.20 10.13 -8.27
N ALA A 161 -15.67 10.69 -9.37
CA ALA A 161 -16.47 11.46 -10.31
C ALA A 161 -17.55 10.62 -11.02
N VAL A 162 -17.31 9.31 -11.20
CA VAL A 162 -18.28 8.38 -11.80
C VAL A 162 -19.24 7.79 -10.74
N GLY A 163 -19.07 8.13 -9.45
CA GLY A 163 -19.88 7.61 -8.34
C GLY A 163 -19.65 6.12 -8.07
N SER A 164 -18.49 5.59 -8.46
CA SER A 164 -18.10 4.18 -8.28
C SER A 164 -17.19 4.00 -7.05
N ASP A 165 -17.45 4.78 -6.01
CA ASP A 165 -16.69 4.81 -4.76
C ASP A 165 -16.65 3.46 -4.03
N ASN A 166 -17.69 2.63 -4.21
CA ASN A 166 -17.79 1.28 -3.68
C ASN A 166 -16.66 0.34 -4.15
N LEU A 167 -15.96 0.69 -5.23
CA LEU A 167 -14.81 -0.04 -5.77
C LEU A 167 -13.48 0.38 -5.13
N LEU A 168 -13.47 1.47 -4.36
CA LEU A 168 -12.30 2.03 -3.70
C LEU A 168 -12.22 1.59 -2.22
N TYR A 169 -11.03 1.69 -1.64
CA TYR A 169 -10.83 1.43 -0.20
C TYR A 169 -11.25 2.64 0.64
N PHE A 170 -11.70 2.39 1.87
CA PHE A 170 -12.10 3.40 2.87
C PHE A 170 -13.32 4.29 2.53
N GLU A 171 -14.15 3.86 1.56
CA GLU A 171 -15.47 4.44 1.24
C GLU A 171 -16.64 3.75 1.98
N GLU A 172 -16.36 2.81 2.90
CA GLU A 172 -17.40 2.12 3.68
C GLU A 172 -17.91 2.98 4.85
N VAL A 173 -18.72 3.99 4.53
CA VAL A 173 -19.56 4.71 5.51
C VAL A 173 -20.92 4.05 5.75
N ASN A 174 -21.25 2.94 5.06
CA ASN A 174 -22.61 2.37 5.07
C ASN A 174 -22.71 0.85 5.28
N SER A 175 -21.65 0.17 5.73
CA SER A 175 -21.83 -1.15 6.35
C SER A 175 -21.88 -0.88 7.83
N ASN A 176 -23.09 -0.98 8.43
CA ASN A 176 -23.37 -0.72 9.84
C ASN A 176 -22.11 -0.89 10.68
N ALA A 177 -21.56 0.21 11.19
CA ALA A 177 -20.39 0.22 12.05
C ALA A 177 -20.73 -0.40 13.41
N VAL A 178 -21.26 -1.62 13.40
CA VAL A 178 -21.17 -2.56 14.50
C VAL A 178 -19.70 -2.97 14.56
N ARG A 179 -18.85 -2.02 14.97
CA ARG A 179 -17.63 -2.40 15.64
C ARG A 179 -18.12 -3.15 16.87
N CYS A 180 -17.84 -4.45 16.94
CA CYS A 180 -18.02 -5.20 18.16
C CYS A 180 -17.00 -4.67 19.18
N GLU A 181 -17.32 -3.51 19.75
CA GLU A 181 -16.59 -2.96 20.88
C GLU A 181 -17.09 -3.68 22.12
N ARG A 182 -16.15 -4.08 22.98
CA ARG A 182 -16.52 -4.60 24.29
C ARG A 182 -17.24 -3.46 25.04
N PRO A 183 -18.50 -3.62 25.45
CA PRO A 183 -19.21 -2.59 26.21
C PRO A 183 -18.40 -2.21 27.45
N SER A 184 -18.24 -0.90 27.68
CA SER A 184 -17.53 -0.37 28.86
C SER A 184 -18.20 -0.81 30.17
N THR A 185 -19.52 -0.96 30.15
CA THR A 185 -20.32 -1.54 31.24
C THR A 185 -20.76 -2.95 30.86
N GLN A 186 -20.22 -3.95 31.56
CA GLN A 186 -20.68 -5.34 31.45
C GLN A 186 -21.76 -5.58 32.50
N THR A 187 -22.98 -5.87 32.05
CA THR A 187 -24.04 -6.36 32.94
C THR A 187 -24.06 -7.88 32.90
N PHE A 188 -24.02 -8.53 34.06
CA PHE A 188 -24.11 -9.98 34.17
C PHE A 188 -25.55 -10.38 34.51
N LYS A 189 -26.13 -11.26 33.70
CA LYS A 189 -27.42 -11.89 34.00
C LYS A 189 -27.17 -13.18 34.78
N CYS A 190 -27.49 -13.13 36.07
CA CYS A 190 -27.37 -14.28 36.97
C CYS A 190 -28.70 -15.02 37.03
N SER A 191 -28.70 -16.27 36.57
CA SER A 191 -29.88 -17.15 36.60
C SER A 191 -29.68 -18.27 37.61
N VAL A 192 -30.51 -18.30 38.66
CA VAL A 192 -30.41 -19.29 39.75
C VAL A 192 -31.45 -20.40 39.54
N TYR A 193 -31.00 -21.66 39.49
CA TYR A 193 -31.87 -22.84 39.27
C TYR A 193 -31.84 -23.82 40.44
N LYS A 194 -32.97 -24.49 40.72
CA LYS A 194 -33.06 -25.65 41.63
C LYS A 194 -34.01 -26.68 41.06
N GLY A 195 -33.57 -27.94 41.00
CA GLY A 195 -34.36 -29.02 40.41
C GLY A 195 -34.76 -28.76 38.95
N GLY A 196 -33.92 -28.06 38.18
CA GLY A 196 -34.18 -27.73 36.78
C GLY A 196 -35.15 -26.56 36.55
N LYS A 197 -35.68 -25.91 37.60
CA LYS A 197 -36.55 -24.73 37.48
C LYS A 197 -35.83 -23.45 37.91
N LEU A 198 -36.01 -22.38 37.13
CA LEU A 198 -35.47 -21.04 37.42
C LEU A 198 -36.20 -20.46 38.64
N ILE A 199 -35.46 -20.02 39.65
CA ILE A 199 -36.01 -19.44 40.89
C ILE A 199 -35.78 -17.93 40.93
N SER A 200 -34.65 -17.44 40.40
CA SER A 200 -34.32 -16.02 40.47
C SER A 200 -33.47 -15.63 39.28
N GLU A 201 -33.72 -14.44 38.78
CA GLU A 201 -32.92 -13.79 37.76
C GLU A 201 -32.59 -12.38 38.24
N SER A 202 -31.31 -11.99 38.22
CA SER A 202 -30.88 -10.63 38.52
C SER A 202 -29.86 -10.13 37.50
N ILE A 203 -29.84 -8.82 37.30
CA ILE A 203 -28.89 -8.12 36.44
C ILE A 203 -27.98 -7.32 37.36
N ALA A 204 -26.68 -7.63 37.35
CA ALA A 204 -25.63 -6.95 38.11
C ALA A 204 -24.72 -6.15 37.19
#